data_AF-A0A1Z5T674-F1
#
_entry.id   AF-A0A1Z5T674-F1
#
_cell.length_a   1.000
_cell.length_b   1.000
_cell.length_c   1.000
_cell.angle_alpha   90.00
_cell.angle_beta   90.00
_cell.angle_gamma   90.00
#
_symmetry.space_group_name_H-M   'P 1'
#
loop_
_entity.id
_entity.type
_entity.pdbx_description
1 polymer ?
#
loop_
_entity_poly.entity_id
_entity_poly.type
_entity_poly.pdbx_seq_one_letter_code
_entity_poly.pdbx_strand_id
1 'polypeptide(L)'
;MKEHFLSLDIPMQVNAKAGTFTGFDLKPFSTGTSAGEPEVTCWLLDTRDLWHGDNIFSAEGAAQALSLISLPEQNSCTTKMFVSDARMSLASALLKRLFITKTLGIPWKDVKLARKGNEKHGKPCAVDESGRPIDGIDFNVSHQNGLVALIGWDGRKQHRYDPNGHIQGLLSPGMKQDDVMVGVDIVCVNERDSAHTTIDMEGFDGWVDIYDSVFSEEERWSMKYDVDRVTLLDGSQLKAADLGRHDRCITRHKDISLTTPAGQDLTFSSELLIDAKLRRFYTYFCYKEAYIKLAGEALLAPWLRQLEFSNVRSPRPGTQARCSTHGTWGEEVDDVEVRLHGRPVDDVRMKIQAFEENFMLSTAIQGAVEGLTIPAFKKLDLQADVMAFAGDHLSQPSVPTIKEPPGPVRNDSMMNMHGMPEVNQCPEALLSPWESRYF
;
A
#
# COMPACT_ATOMS: atom_id res chain seq x y z
N MET A 1 -15.81 14.74 -34.48
CA MET A 1 -16.80 15.48 -33.66
C MET A 1 -17.02 14.64 -32.41
N LYS A 2 -16.13 14.77 -31.43
CA LYS A 2 -16.30 15.60 -30.21
C LYS A 2 -17.60 15.28 -29.47
N GLU A 3 -17.39 14.92 -28.21
CA GLU A 3 -18.35 14.71 -27.11
C GLU A 3 -18.87 13.29 -26.93
N HIS A 4 -18.16 12.53 -26.09
CA HIS A 4 -18.76 11.73 -25.03
C HIS A 4 -17.72 11.55 -23.90
N PHE A 5 -18.13 11.93 -22.69
CA PHE A 5 -17.49 11.72 -21.37
C PHE A 5 -16.32 12.63 -20.98
N LEU A 6 -16.62 13.90 -20.68
CA LEU A 6 -16.03 14.67 -19.57
C LEU A 6 -17.06 15.71 -19.08
N SER A 7 -17.68 15.46 -17.93
CA SER A 7 -18.19 16.43 -16.95
C SER A 7 -19.15 15.73 -15.99
N LEU A 8 -18.79 15.69 -14.70
CA LEU A 8 -19.77 15.63 -13.62
C LEU A 8 -19.81 17.03 -13.02
N ASP A 9 -20.32 17.98 -13.80
CA ASP A 9 -20.83 19.26 -13.30
C ASP A 9 -22.33 19.09 -13.10
N ILE A 10 -22.80 19.13 -11.85
CA ILE A 10 -24.22 19.27 -11.54
C ILE A 10 -24.48 20.74 -11.19
N PRO A 11 -25.43 21.42 -11.85
CA PRO A 11 -25.63 22.86 -11.69
C PRO A 11 -26.31 23.22 -10.36
N MET A 12 -25.72 24.17 -9.65
CA MET A 12 -26.37 24.95 -8.59
C MET A 12 -27.54 25.76 -9.16
N GLN A 13 -28.77 25.44 -8.76
CA GLN A 13 -29.86 26.40 -8.78
C GLN A 13 -29.96 27.10 -7.42
N VAL A 14 -29.51 28.35 -7.41
CA VAL A 14 -29.72 29.30 -6.31
C VAL A 14 -31.20 29.67 -6.29
N ASN A 15 -31.89 29.40 -5.19
CA ASN A 15 -33.17 30.04 -4.90
C ASN A 15 -33.09 30.67 -3.51
N ALA A 16 -32.92 31.99 -3.50
CA ALA A 16 -32.84 32.79 -2.30
C ALA A 16 -34.21 32.87 -1.63
N LYS A 17 -34.35 32.34 -0.40
CA LYS A 17 -35.26 32.89 0.61
C LYS A 17 -34.57 32.92 1.96
N ALA A 18 -34.39 34.16 2.43
CA ALA A 18 -33.79 34.53 3.68
C ALA A 18 -34.59 33.97 4.88
N GLY A 19 -33.84 33.46 5.86
CA GLY A 19 -34.29 33.17 7.21
C GLY A 19 -33.10 33.36 8.15
N THR A 20 -32.90 34.58 8.60
CA THR A 20 -31.90 34.94 9.62
C THR A 20 -32.18 34.20 10.93
N PHE A 21 -31.32 33.25 11.29
CA PHE A 21 -31.14 32.80 12.67
C PHE A 21 -29.72 33.12 13.09
N THR A 22 -29.59 34.23 13.81
CA THR A 22 -28.37 34.68 14.48
C THR A 22 -28.21 33.94 15.80
N GLY A 23 -27.05 33.31 16.01
CA GLY A 23 -26.57 33.02 17.36
C GLY A 23 -25.95 31.64 17.51
N PHE A 24 -24.68 31.49 17.12
CA PHE A 24 -23.73 30.68 17.88
C PHE A 24 -22.37 31.35 17.82
N ASP A 25 -21.91 31.75 19.01
CA ASP A 25 -20.67 32.46 19.28
C ASP A 25 -19.49 31.50 19.05
N LEU A 26 -18.80 31.63 17.93
CA LEU A 26 -17.52 30.95 17.71
C LEU A 26 -16.45 31.66 18.54
N LYS A 27 -16.21 31.21 19.77
CA LYS A 27 -15.00 31.61 20.50
C LYS A 27 -13.82 30.73 20.09
N PRO A 28 -12.71 31.31 19.61
CA PRO A 28 -11.52 30.54 19.27
C PRO A 28 -10.89 29.98 20.55
N PHE A 29 -10.78 28.66 20.65
CA PHE A 29 -10.01 28.02 21.71
C PHE A 29 -8.54 27.94 21.26
N SER A 30 -7.71 28.73 21.92
CA SER A 30 -6.25 28.64 21.88
C SER A 30 -5.79 27.70 22.99
N THR A 31 -5.38 26.49 22.62
CA THR A 31 -4.40 25.72 23.37
C THR A 31 -3.32 25.28 22.40
N GLY A 32 -2.10 25.75 22.65
CA GLY A 32 -0.95 25.56 21.80
C GLY A 32 -0.54 24.10 21.67
N THR A 33 -0.87 23.54 20.52
CA THR A 33 0.04 22.74 19.72
C THR A 33 -0.16 23.28 18.32
N SER A 34 0.87 23.78 17.65
CA SER A 34 0.77 24.08 16.21
C SER A 34 0.17 22.85 15.54
N ALA A 35 -0.99 22.97 14.89
CA ALA A 35 -1.49 21.89 14.06
C ALA A 35 -0.35 21.54 13.10
N GLY A 36 0.22 20.35 13.25
CA GLY A 36 1.35 19.91 12.44
C GLY A 36 0.97 19.97 10.98
N GLU A 37 1.96 20.11 10.11
CA GLU A 37 1.69 19.99 8.67
C GLU A 37 1.22 18.56 8.36
N PRO A 38 0.29 18.39 7.40
CA PRO A 38 -0.08 17.07 6.92
C PRO A 38 1.14 16.27 6.49
N GLU A 39 1.18 14.98 6.80
CA GLU A 39 2.37 14.16 6.58
C GLU A 39 2.05 12.78 6.00
N VAL A 40 3.01 12.28 5.20
CA VAL A 40 3.05 10.89 4.74
C VAL A 40 4.05 10.14 5.59
N THR A 41 3.72 8.90 5.96
CA THR A 41 4.58 8.02 6.75
C THR A 41 4.80 6.71 6.01
N CYS A 42 6.04 6.19 6.03
CA CYS A 42 6.41 4.90 5.46
C CYS A 42 7.15 4.04 6.50
N TRP A 43 6.61 2.86 6.80
CA TRP A 43 7.18 1.92 7.77
C TRP A 43 7.46 0.56 7.15
N LEU A 44 8.49 -0.10 7.64
CA LEU A 44 8.82 -1.49 7.33
C LEU A 44 8.98 -2.28 8.64
N LEU A 45 8.27 -3.39 8.77
CA LEU A 45 8.46 -4.36 9.86
C LEU A 45 8.94 -5.69 9.27
N ASP A 46 10.01 -6.21 9.86
CA ASP A 46 10.67 -7.44 9.43
C ASP A 46 10.30 -8.58 10.38
N THR A 47 9.54 -9.55 9.89
CA THR A 47 9.00 -10.67 10.65
C THR A 47 9.79 -11.96 10.46
N ARG A 48 10.90 -11.94 9.71
CA ARG A 48 11.69 -13.15 9.43
C ARG A 48 12.26 -13.77 10.71
N ASP A 49 12.64 -12.91 11.65
CA ASP A 49 13.19 -13.29 12.97
C ASP A 49 12.16 -13.18 14.11
N LEU A 50 10.87 -13.06 13.78
CA LEU A 50 9.79 -12.90 14.77
C LEU A 50 8.94 -14.17 14.83
N TRP A 51 8.47 -14.50 16.04
CA TRP A 51 7.46 -15.54 16.28
C TRP A 51 7.83 -16.90 15.64
N HIS A 52 9.06 -17.37 15.89
CA HIS A 52 9.53 -18.67 15.41
C HIS A 52 8.68 -19.84 15.96
N GLY A 53 8.54 -20.88 15.14
CA GLY A 53 7.75 -22.07 15.45
C GLY A 53 6.87 -22.49 14.28
N ASP A 54 6.24 -23.67 14.41
CA ASP A 54 5.42 -24.28 13.35
C ASP A 54 4.01 -23.69 13.26
N ASN A 55 3.54 -23.05 14.33
CA ASN A 55 2.24 -22.38 14.37
C ASN A 55 2.32 -21.11 15.21
N ILE A 56 1.43 -20.15 14.91
CA ILE A 56 1.44 -18.83 15.55
C ILE A 56 1.03 -18.86 17.03
N PHE A 57 0.31 -19.90 17.48
CA PHE A 57 -0.13 -20.01 18.88
C PHE A 57 0.99 -20.43 19.83
N SER A 58 1.88 -21.31 19.37
CA SER A 58 3.03 -21.78 20.15
C SER A 58 4.28 -20.90 19.96
N ALA A 59 4.24 -19.96 19.03
CA ALA A 59 5.35 -19.07 18.77
C ALA A 59 5.58 -18.11 19.95
N GLU A 60 6.83 -18.04 20.42
CA GLU A 60 7.20 -17.20 21.56
C GLU A 60 6.85 -15.73 21.31
N GLY A 61 6.21 -15.08 22.27
CA GLY A 61 5.76 -13.68 22.18
C GLY A 61 4.53 -13.44 21.29
N ALA A 62 4.07 -14.42 20.50
CA ALA A 62 2.93 -14.25 19.60
C ALA A 62 1.61 -14.09 20.35
N ALA A 63 1.41 -14.81 21.45
CA ALA A 63 0.22 -14.68 22.29
C ALA A 63 0.04 -13.25 22.86
N GLN A 64 1.16 -12.61 23.24
CA GLN A 64 1.14 -11.22 23.70
C GLN A 64 0.80 -10.24 22.56
N ALA A 65 1.33 -10.46 21.36
CA ALA A 65 0.99 -9.64 20.20
C ALA A 65 -0.47 -9.83 19.76
N LEU A 66 -0.97 -11.06 19.78
CA LEU A 66 -2.36 -11.40 19.45
C LEU A 66 -3.34 -10.76 20.45
N SER A 67 -3.01 -10.65 21.73
CA SER A 67 -3.90 -10.02 22.73
C SER A 67 -4.05 -8.51 22.54
N LEU A 68 -3.20 -7.88 21.73
CA LEU A 68 -3.29 -6.46 21.39
C LEU A 68 -4.18 -6.18 20.18
N ILE A 69 -4.65 -7.19 19.46
CA ILE A 69 -5.53 -6.99 18.29
C ILE A 69 -6.93 -7.56 18.56
N SER A 70 -7.92 -7.11 17.80
CA SER A 70 -9.31 -7.55 18.00
C SER A 70 -9.50 -9.03 17.62
N LEU A 71 -10.53 -9.67 18.16
CA LEU A 71 -10.83 -11.08 17.86
C LEU A 71 -10.99 -11.37 16.34
N PRO A 72 -11.66 -10.53 15.53
CA PRO A 72 -11.68 -10.71 14.07
C PRO A 72 -10.29 -10.69 13.42
N GLU A 73 -9.39 -9.83 13.90
CA GLU A 73 -8.01 -9.78 13.42
C GLU A 73 -7.21 -11.00 13.87
N GLN A 74 -7.37 -11.45 15.12
CA GLN A 74 -6.77 -12.70 15.62
C GLN A 74 -7.18 -13.89 14.75
N ASN A 75 -8.48 -14.01 14.43
CA ASN A 75 -8.98 -15.06 13.56
C ASN A 75 -8.31 -15.01 12.18
N SER A 76 -8.21 -13.82 11.58
CA SER A 76 -7.55 -13.64 10.27
C SER A 76 -6.07 -14.04 10.27
N CYS A 77 -5.37 -13.88 11.39
CA CYS A 77 -3.97 -14.29 11.54
C CYS A 77 -3.83 -15.81 11.75
N THR A 78 -4.73 -16.38 12.55
CA THR A 78 -4.62 -17.76 13.07
C THR A 78 -5.18 -18.83 12.13
N THR A 79 -6.04 -18.46 11.18
CA THR A 79 -6.57 -19.39 10.17
C THR A 79 -5.61 -19.63 8.99
N LYS A 80 -4.42 -19.03 9.00
CA LYS A 80 -3.43 -19.19 7.93
C LYS A 80 -2.81 -20.59 7.96
N MET A 81 -2.69 -21.18 6.78
CA MET A 81 -2.08 -22.52 6.62
C MET A 81 -0.60 -22.50 6.96
N PHE A 82 0.11 -21.47 6.53
CA PHE A 82 1.54 -21.31 6.77
C PHE A 82 1.80 -20.27 7.86
N VAL A 83 2.71 -20.60 8.78
CA VAL A 83 3.09 -19.70 9.88
C VAL A 83 3.72 -18.40 9.38
N SER A 84 4.43 -18.42 8.25
CA SER A 84 4.97 -17.20 7.62
C SER A 84 3.88 -16.18 7.29
N ASP A 85 2.74 -16.65 6.78
CA ASP A 85 1.60 -15.81 6.45
C ASP A 85 0.88 -15.32 7.70
N ALA A 86 0.80 -16.16 8.73
CA ALA A 86 0.28 -15.77 10.04
C ALA A 86 1.12 -14.64 10.66
N ARG A 87 2.45 -14.72 10.58
CA ARG A 87 3.39 -13.69 11.08
C ARG A 87 3.20 -12.37 10.35
N MET A 88 3.17 -12.38 9.03
CA MET A 88 2.95 -11.16 8.23
C MET A 88 1.56 -10.56 8.48
N SER A 89 0.53 -11.40 8.65
CA SER A 89 -0.84 -10.94 8.97
C SER A 89 -0.90 -10.28 10.35
N LEU A 90 -0.23 -10.84 11.35
CA LEU A 90 -0.15 -10.28 12.70
C LEU A 90 0.60 -8.94 12.71
N ALA A 91 1.75 -8.87 12.04
CA ALA A 91 2.49 -7.63 11.86
C ALA A 91 1.66 -6.55 11.14
N SER A 92 0.94 -6.91 10.07
CA SER A 92 0.02 -6.01 9.37
C SER A 92 -1.09 -5.46 10.29
N ALA A 93 -1.70 -6.30 11.12
CA ALA A 93 -2.72 -5.88 12.08
C ALA A 93 -2.17 -4.85 13.09
N LEU A 94 -0.98 -5.13 13.66
CA LEU A 94 -0.31 -4.24 14.59
C LEU A 94 0.09 -2.90 13.96
N LEU A 95 0.65 -2.90 12.75
CA LEU A 95 1.04 -1.67 12.05
C LEU A 95 -0.16 -0.77 11.75
N LYS A 96 -1.29 -1.35 11.31
CA LYS A 96 -2.53 -0.59 11.08
C LYS A 96 -3.02 0.07 12.37
N ARG A 97 -3.08 -0.69 13.48
CA ARG A 97 -3.49 -0.14 14.79
C ARG A 97 -2.55 0.94 15.30
N LEU A 98 -1.24 0.75 15.13
CA LEU A 98 -0.22 1.73 15.46
C LEU A 98 -0.43 3.03 14.68
N PHE A 99 -0.60 2.94 13.37
CA PHE A 99 -0.82 4.11 12.51
C PHE A 99 -2.09 4.86 12.90
N ILE A 100 -3.21 4.14 13.05
CA ILE A 100 -4.51 4.75 13.40
C ILE A 100 -4.47 5.41 14.78
N THR A 101 -3.89 4.75 15.79
CA THR A 101 -3.76 5.29 17.15
C THR A 101 -2.93 6.57 17.14
N LYS A 102 -1.78 6.58 16.44
CA LYS A 102 -0.90 7.75 16.34
C LYS A 102 -1.55 8.92 15.61
N THR A 103 -2.29 8.62 14.54
CA THR A 103 -2.90 9.64 13.66
C THR A 103 -4.13 10.26 14.31
N LEU A 104 -5.03 9.44 14.86
CA LEU A 104 -6.33 9.88 15.36
C LEU A 104 -6.34 10.20 16.86
N GLY A 105 -5.29 9.83 17.58
CA GLY A 105 -5.21 9.99 19.05
C GLY A 105 -6.28 9.20 19.80
N ILE A 106 -6.82 8.13 19.21
CA ILE A 106 -7.82 7.25 19.85
C ILE A 106 -7.12 6.12 20.60
N PRO A 107 -7.71 5.57 21.69
CA PRO A 107 -7.10 4.48 22.43
C PRO A 107 -6.90 3.25 21.55
N TRP A 108 -5.82 2.51 21.78
CA TRP A 108 -5.44 1.36 20.96
C TRP A 108 -6.56 0.32 20.86
N LYS A 109 -7.26 0.06 21.97
CA LYS A 109 -8.38 -0.88 22.05
C LYS A 109 -9.62 -0.41 21.25
N ASP A 110 -9.76 0.89 21.02
CA ASP A 110 -10.92 1.51 20.36
C ASP A 110 -10.71 1.61 18.84
N VAL A 111 -9.54 1.25 18.32
CA VAL A 111 -9.31 1.17 16.87
C VAL A 111 -10.26 0.14 16.25
N LYS A 112 -11.10 0.63 15.32
CA LYS A 112 -11.96 -0.17 14.45
C LYS A 112 -11.53 -0.04 12.99
N LEU A 113 -11.68 -1.14 12.26
CA LEU A 113 -11.28 -1.28 10.87
C LEU A 113 -12.46 -1.82 10.06
N ALA A 114 -12.64 -1.31 8.85
CA ALA A 114 -13.51 -1.88 7.82
C ALA A 114 -12.79 -1.89 6.46
N ARG A 115 -13.51 -2.14 5.38
CA ARG A 115 -13.00 -2.05 4.00
C ARG A 115 -13.81 -1.06 3.18
N LYS A 116 -13.14 -0.19 2.42
CA LYS A 116 -13.76 0.78 1.51
C LYS A 116 -14.39 0.07 0.30
N GLY A 117 -15.64 0.40 0.00
CA GLY A 117 -16.36 -0.07 -1.19
C GLY A 117 -16.81 -1.53 -1.14
N ASN A 118 -15.86 -2.47 -1.04
CA ASN A 118 -16.13 -3.91 -1.03
C ASN A 118 -15.69 -4.55 0.30
N GLU A 119 -16.60 -5.25 0.98
CA GLU A 119 -16.36 -5.85 2.30
C GLU A 119 -15.29 -6.96 2.32
N LYS A 120 -14.99 -7.57 1.17
CA LYS A 120 -14.02 -8.66 1.05
C LYS A 120 -12.70 -8.19 0.44
N HIS A 121 -12.76 -7.43 -0.65
CA HIS A 121 -11.61 -7.05 -1.46
C HIS A 121 -11.21 -5.58 -1.34
N GLY A 122 -12.02 -4.76 -0.69
CA GLY A 122 -11.77 -3.33 -0.55
C GLY A 122 -10.56 -3.01 0.31
N LYS A 123 -10.01 -1.81 0.10
CA LYS A 123 -8.90 -1.29 0.88
C LYS A 123 -9.29 -1.12 2.35
N PRO A 124 -8.51 -1.61 3.33
CA PRO A 124 -8.78 -1.37 4.74
C PRO A 124 -8.86 0.13 5.07
N CYS A 125 -9.77 0.52 5.97
CA CYS A 125 -9.90 1.89 6.45
C CYS A 125 -10.29 1.95 7.93
N ALA A 126 -9.95 3.07 8.58
CA ALA A 126 -10.40 3.38 9.93
C ALA A 126 -11.88 3.79 9.91
N VAL A 127 -12.64 3.27 10.86
CA VAL A 127 -14.07 3.57 11.02
C VAL A 127 -14.40 3.89 12.47
N ASP A 128 -15.53 4.57 12.68
CA ASP A 128 -16.08 4.75 14.02
C ASP A 128 -16.86 3.51 14.53
N GLU A 129 -17.44 3.62 15.72
CA GLU A 129 -18.26 2.57 16.35
C GLU A 129 -19.48 2.14 15.50
N SER A 130 -19.95 2.98 14.58
CA SER A 130 -21.05 2.66 13.66
C SER A 130 -20.57 2.14 12.31
N GLY A 131 -19.27 1.90 12.13
CA GLY A 131 -18.69 1.45 10.86
C GLY A 131 -18.55 2.56 9.81
N ARG A 132 -18.70 3.83 10.19
CA ARG A 132 -18.57 4.97 9.26
C ARG A 132 -17.11 5.35 9.07
N PRO A 133 -16.61 5.54 7.83
CA PRO A 133 -15.23 5.94 7.57
C PRO A 133 -14.83 7.24 8.27
N ILE A 134 -13.63 7.27 8.84
CA ILE A 134 -13.03 8.47 9.42
C ILE A 134 -12.29 9.23 8.32
N ASP A 135 -12.45 10.56 8.26
CA ASP A 135 -11.79 11.41 7.25
C ASP A 135 -10.39 11.83 7.67
N GLY A 136 -9.63 12.47 6.78
CA GLY A 136 -8.29 12.98 7.11
C GLY A 136 -7.23 11.92 7.39
N ILE A 137 -7.55 10.64 7.15
CA ILE A 137 -6.64 9.51 7.30
C ILE A 137 -6.80 8.55 6.12
N ASP A 138 -5.69 8.07 5.59
CA ASP A 138 -5.67 6.95 4.66
C ASP A 138 -4.41 6.11 4.88
N PHE A 139 -4.47 4.80 4.64
CA PHE A 139 -3.29 3.95 4.76
C PHE A 139 -3.41 2.73 3.86
N ASN A 140 -2.27 2.14 3.53
CA ASN A 140 -2.19 0.89 2.80
C ASN A 140 -1.05 0.03 3.35
N VAL A 141 -1.20 -1.29 3.22
CA VAL A 141 -0.21 -2.27 3.69
C VAL A 141 0.02 -3.29 2.59
N SER A 142 1.28 -3.67 2.38
CA SER A 142 1.68 -4.80 1.55
C SER A 142 2.70 -5.66 2.29
N HIS A 143 2.81 -6.93 1.93
CA HIS A 143 3.75 -7.84 2.56
C HIS A 143 4.23 -8.92 1.59
N GLN A 144 5.50 -9.31 1.72
CA GLN A 144 6.08 -10.45 0.99
C GLN A 144 7.30 -10.99 1.74
N ASN A 145 7.45 -12.31 1.80
CA ASN A 145 8.59 -13.04 2.39
C ASN A 145 9.07 -12.52 3.75
N GLY A 146 8.12 -12.28 4.65
CA GLY A 146 8.41 -11.85 6.01
C GLY A 146 8.71 -10.35 6.14
N LEU A 147 8.49 -9.55 5.12
CA LEU A 147 8.56 -8.09 5.19
C LEU A 147 7.15 -7.51 5.06
N VAL A 148 6.79 -6.57 5.95
CA VAL A 148 5.48 -5.91 5.97
C VAL A 148 5.69 -4.40 5.89
N ALA A 149 5.22 -3.79 4.80
CA ALA A 149 5.34 -2.37 4.51
C ALA A 149 4.01 -1.66 4.74
N LEU A 150 4.03 -0.51 5.42
CA LEU A 150 2.88 0.37 5.59
C LEU A 150 3.20 1.75 5.02
N ILE A 151 2.25 2.32 4.28
CA ILE A 151 2.19 3.76 3.99
C ILE A 151 0.95 4.35 4.64
N GLY A 152 1.07 5.54 5.20
CA GLY A 152 -0.02 6.25 5.87
C GLY A 152 -0.02 7.73 5.54
N TRP A 153 -1.20 8.31 5.44
CA TRP A 153 -1.48 9.73 5.30
C TRP A 153 -2.18 10.25 6.56
N ASP A 154 -1.57 11.23 7.22
CA ASP A 154 -2.15 12.01 8.30
C ASP A 154 -2.45 13.42 7.77
N GLY A 155 -3.73 13.67 7.48
CA GLY A 155 -4.22 14.98 7.03
C GLY A 155 -4.32 16.02 8.13
N ARG A 156 -3.96 15.68 9.38
CA ARG A 156 -3.98 16.55 10.56
C ARG A 156 -5.34 17.22 10.79
N LYS A 157 -6.42 16.54 10.40
CA LYS A 157 -7.79 17.06 10.52
C LYS A 157 -8.26 16.97 11.96
N GLN A 158 -9.02 17.98 12.38
CA GLN A 158 -9.73 17.93 13.66
C GLN A 158 -10.96 17.02 13.53
N HIS A 159 -11.06 16.03 14.41
CA HIS A 159 -12.18 15.11 14.44
C HIS A 159 -13.20 15.48 15.51
N ARG A 160 -14.43 15.02 15.31
CA ARG A 160 -15.51 15.14 16.29
C ARG A 160 -15.57 13.88 17.14
N TYR A 161 -16.00 14.06 18.38
CA TYR A 161 -16.16 12.97 19.35
C TYR A 161 -17.60 12.95 19.87
N ASP A 162 -18.12 11.77 20.16
CA ASP A 162 -19.39 11.58 20.85
C ASP A 162 -19.26 11.88 22.36
N PRO A 163 -20.38 11.95 23.11
CA PRO A 163 -20.35 12.19 24.55
C PRO A 163 -19.60 11.12 25.37
N ASN A 164 -19.42 9.92 24.81
CA ASN A 164 -18.63 8.84 25.42
C ASN A 164 -17.13 8.96 25.08
N GLY A 165 -16.77 9.94 24.24
CA GLY A 165 -15.41 10.22 23.80
C GLY A 165 -14.95 9.36 22.61
N HIS A 166 -15.86 8.71 21.88
CA HIS A 166 -15.52 7.98 20.67
C HIS A 166 -15.49 8.93 19.46
N ILE A 167 -14.50 8.74 18.60
CA ILE A 167 -14.38 9.48 17.34
C ILE A 167 -15.61 9.22 16.45
N GLN A 168 -16.08 10.25 15.75
CA GLN A 168 -17.22 10.15 14.83
C GLN A 168 -16.76 10.16 13.37
N GLY A 169 -17.20 9.17 12.61
CA GLY A 169 -16.97 9.06 11.18
C GLY A 169 -17.95 9.88 10.34
N LEU A 170 -17.72 9.88 9.02
CA LEU A 170 -18.53 10.60 8.06
C LEU A 170 -19.86 9.90 7.77
N LEU A 171 -20.96 10.66 7.79
CA LEU A 171 -22.26 10.19 7.31
C LEU A 171 -22.30 10.00 5.78
N SER A 172 -21.53 10.82 5.05
CA SER A 172 -21.46 10.77 3.60
C SER A 172 -20.00 10.86 3.19
N PRO A 173 -19.32 9.72 3.03
CA PRO A 173 -17.93 9.68 2.62
C PRO A 173 -17.82 10.12 1.16
N GLY A 174 -16.95 11.10 0.91
CA GLY A 174 -16.60 11.55 -0.43
C GLY A 174 -15.19 12.12 -0.39
N MET A 175 -14.44 11.98 -1.49
CA MET A 175 -13.12 12.60 -1.59
C MET A 175 -13.28 14.12 -1.57
N LYS A 176 -12.60 14.76 -0.62
CA LYS A 176 -12.45 16.22 -0.60
C LYS A 176 -11.24 16.62 -1.43
N GLN A 177 -11.22 17.89 -1.85
CA GLN A 177 -10.15 18.45 -2.67
C GLN A 177 -8.76 18.29 -2.03
N ASP A 178 -8.69 18.31 -0.69
CA ASP A 178 -7.43 18.25 0.07
C ASP A 178 -7.07 16.85 0.58
N ASP A 179 -7.83 15.81 0.19
CA ASP A 179 -7.55 14.45 0.62
C ASP A 179 -6.42 13.83 -0.22
N VAL A 180 -5.60 13.00 0.44
CA VAL A 180 -4.57 12.20 -0.21
C VAL A 180 -4.86 10.73 0.04
N MET A 181 -4.83 9.95 -1.04
CA MET A 181 -4.85 8.49 -1.00
C MET A 181 -3.43 7.96 -1.06
N VAL A 182 -3.18 6.82 -0.40
CA VAL A 182 -1.85 6.21 -0.36
C VAL A 182 -1.88 4.72 -0.72
N GLY A 183 -0.88 4.25 -1.46
CA GLY A 183 -0.72 2.86 -1.87
C GLY A 183 0.72 2.42 -1.69
N VAL A 184 0.94 1.17 -1.24
CA VAL A 184 2.28 0.59 -1.13
C VAL A 184 2.27 -0.82 -1.69
N ASP A 185 3.36 -1.20 -2.34
CA ASP A 185 3.62 -2.57 -2.68
C ASP A 185 5.06 -2.98 -2.38
N ILE A 186 5.29 -4.28 -2.19
CA ILE A 186 6.61 -4.86 -1.98
C ILE A 186 6.73 -6.09 -2.87
N VAL A 187 7.85 -6.20 -3.58
CA VAL A 187 8.16 -7.31 -4.48
C VAL A 187 9.48 -7.97 -4.09
N CYS A 188 9.54 -9.31 -4.13
CA CYS A 188 10.78 -10.09 -4.10
C CYS A 188 11.14 -10.56 -5.52
N VAL A 189 12.27 -10.09 -6.05
CA VAL A 189 12.70 -10.29 -7.45
C VAL A 189 13.00 -11.77 -7.77
N ASN A 190 13.49 -12.53 -6.79
CA ASN A 190 14.08 -13.86 -7.00
C ASN A 190 13.22 -15.04 -6.49
N GLU A 191 11.98 -14.80 -6.05
CA GLU A 191 11.17 -15.86 -5.40
C GLU A 191 10.50 -16.82 -6.41
N ARG A 192 10.32 -16.39 -7.67
CA ARG A 192 9.61 -17.21 -8.64
C ARG A 192 10.58 -18.18 -9.30
N ASP A 193 10.82 -19.33 -8.68
CA ASP A 193 11.41 -20.50 -9.36
C ASP A 193 10.65 -20.84 -10.65
N SER A 194 9.36 -20.54 -10.67
CA SER A 194 8.52 -20.62 -11.87
C SER A 194 8.97 -19.66 -12.98
N ALA A 195 9.46 -18.45 -12.66
CA ALA A 195 9.93 -17.51 -13.67
C ALA A 195 11.14 -18.08 -14.40
N HIS A 196 12.14 -18.58 -13.67
CA HIS A 196 13.31 -19.25 -14.26
C HIS A 196 12.91 -20.44 -15.14
N THR A 197 12.00 -21.29 -14.64
CA THR A 197 11.48 -22.44 -15.40
C THR A 197 10.80 -21.99 -16.70
N THR A 198 9.92 -20.99 -16.65
CA THR A 198 9.26 -20.45 -17.85
C THR A 198 10.28 -19.82 -18.80
N ILE A 199 11.25 -19.05 -18.29
CA ILE A 199 12.27 -18.40 -19.10
C ILE A 199 13.15 -19.43 -19.81
N ASP A 200 13.47 -20.55 -19.15
CA ASP A 200 14.26 -21.63 -19.76
C ASP A 200 13.48 -22.32 -20.90
N MET A 201 12.15 -22.42 -20.78
CA MET A 201 11.28 -23.08 -21.76
C MET A 201 10.86 -22.18 -22.93
N GLU A 202 10.49 -20.93 -22.64
CA GLU A 202 9.80 -20.02 -23.57
C GLU A 202 10.58 -18.73 -23.85
N GLY A 203 11.67 -18.48 -23.12
CA GLY A 203 12.39 -17.21 -23.15
C GLY A 203 11.80 -16.16 -22.21
N PHE A 204 12.55 -15.08 -22.01
CA PHE A 204 12.16 -13.97 -21.15
C PHE A 204 10.95 -13.20 -21.70
N ASP A 205 10.80 -13.14 -23.02
CA ASP A 205 9.61 -12.59 -23.66
C ASP A 205 8.36 -13.41 -23.37
N GLY A 206 8.45 -14.74 -23.39
CA GLY A 206 7.37 -15.64 -22.97
C GLY A 206 6.92 -15.38 -21.53
N TRP A 207 7.88 -15.23 -20.60
CA TRP A 207 7.57 -14.85 -19.22
C TRP A 207 6.83 -13.50 -19.12
N VAL A 208 7.31 -12.47 -19.81
CA VAL A 208 6.69 -11.14 -19.80
C VAL A 208 5.29 -11.15 -20.42
N ASP A 209 5.08 -11.97 -21.46
CA ASP A 209 3.82 -12.02 -22.21
C ASP A 209 2.68 -12.74 -21.48
N ILE A 210 2.97 -13.49 -20.42
CA ILE A 210 1.95 -13.96 -19.45
C ILE A 210 1.13 -12.78 -18.89
N TYR A 211 1.71 -11.58 -18.86
CA TYR A 211 1.13 -10.37 -18.27
C TYR A 211 0.59 -9.38 -19.31
N ASP A 212 0.24 -9.82 -20.51
CA ASP A 212 -0.30 -8.96 -21.59
C ASP A 212 -1.63 -8.26 -21.27
N SER A 213 -2.37 -8.79 -20.29
CA SER A 213 -3.62 -8.23 -19.76
C SER A 213 -3.38 -7.15 -18.71
N VAL A 214 -2.16 -7.06 -18.18
CA VAL A 214 -1.78 -6.11 -17.11
C VAL A 214 -0.95 -4.96 -17.67
N PHE A 215 0.00 -5.24 -18.55
CA PHE A 215 0.94 -4.26 -19.07
C PHE A 215 0.69 -3.91 -20.54
N SER A 216 0.95 -2.67 -20.90
CA SER A 216 0.86 -2.23 -22.29
C SER A 216 1.95 -2.88 -23.16
N GLU A 217 1.82 -2.73 -24.48
CA GLU A 217 2.85 -3.23 -25.41
C GLU A 217 4.19 -2.52 -25.22
N GLU A 218 4.17 -1.20 -25.01
CA GLU A 218 5.36 -0.38 -24.77
C GLU A 218 6.06 -0.76 -23.46
N GLU A 219 5.30 -0.96 -22.37
CA GLU A 219 5.85 -1.40 -21.09
C GLU A 219 6.52 -2.77 -21.22
N ARG A 220 5.82 -3.75 -21.83
CA ARG A 220 6.38 -5.10 -22.06
C ARG A 220 7.60 -5.06 -22.96
N TRP A 221 7.61 -4.21 -24.00
CA TRP A 221 8.80 -4.04 -24.85
C TRP A 221 9.99 -3.55 -24.02
N SER A 222 9.79 -2.53 -23.19
CA SER A 222 10.85 -2.00 -22.32
C SER A 222 11.32 -3.03 -21.29
N MET A 223 10.43 -3.84 -20.71
CA MET A 223 10.82 -4.93 -19.80
C MET A 223 11.73 -5.95 -20.51
N LYS A 224 11.40 -6.31 -21.75
CA LYS A 224 12.12 -7.31 -22.53
C LYS A 224 13.47 -6.81 -23.02
N TYR A 225 13.59 -5.54 -23.41
CA TYR A 225 14.72 -5.07 -24.19
C TYR A 225 15.53 -3.93 -23.57
N ASP A 226 14.97 -3.16 -22.63
CA ASP A 226 15.74 -2.16 -21.91
C ASP A 226 16.41 -2.76 -20.67
N VAL A 227 17.59 -2.23 -20.34
CA VAL A 227 18.37 -2.65 -19.17
C VAL A 227 19.04 -1.43 -18.57
N ASP A 228 18.75 -1.15 -17.29
CA ASP A 228 19.37 -0.03 -16.60
C ASP A 228 20.86 -0.31 -16.34
N ARG A 229 21.15 -1.51 -15.83
CA ARG A 229 22.50 -1.99 -15.53
C ARG A 229 22.56 -3.51 -15.41
N VAL A 230 23.73 -4.08 -15.67
CA VAL A 230 24.07 -5.48 -15.34
C VAL A 230 25.24 -5.47 -14.38
N THR A 231 25.07 -6.07 -13.20
CA THR A 231 26.15 -6.24 -12.23
C THR A 231 26.87 -7.55 -12.51
N LEU A 232 28.18 -7.47 -12.77
CA LEU A 232 29.03 -8.63 -13.03
C LEU A 232 29.44 -9.31 -11.72
N LEU A 233 30.00 -10.53 -11.83
CA LEU A 233 30.43 -11.32 -10.68
C LEU A 233 31.56 -10.66 -9.87
N ASP A 234 32.34 -9.78 -10.50
CA ASP A 234 33.39 -8.99 -9.84
C ASP A 234 32.85 -7.68 -9.21
N GLY A 235 31.54 -7.43 -9.31
CA GLY A 235 30.87 -6.24 -8.81
C GLY A 235 30.89 -5.03 -9.75
N SER A 236 31.59 -5.11 -10.89
CA SER A 236 31.55 -4.05 -11.90
C SER A 236 30.16 -3.97 -12.55
N GLN A 237 29.80 -2.80 -13.07
CA GLN A 237 28.47 -2.55 -13.66
C GLN A 237 28.58 -2.15 -15.13
N LEU A 238 27.87 -2.87 -15.98
CA LEU A 238 27.65 -2.50 -17.37
C LEU A 238 26.35 -1.71 -17.49
N LYS A 239 26.36 -0.61 -18.24
CA LYS A 239 25.16 0.15 -18.60
C LYS A 239 24.61 -0.32 -19.96
N ALA A 240 23.41 0.15 -20.32
CA ALA A 240 22.82 -0.11 -21.64
C ALA A 240 23.78 0.17 -22.81
N ALA A 241 24.52 1.29 -22.75
CA ALA A 241 25.47 1.67 -23.79
C ALA A 241 26.65 0.68 -23.93
N ASP A 242 27.03 0.00 -22.84
CA ASP A 242 28.11 -0.98 -22.85
C ASP A 242 27.66 -2.31 -23.47
N LEU A 243 26.36 -2.64 -23.34
CA LEU A 243 25.77 -3.89 -23.84
C LEU A 243 25.53 -3.88 -25.35
N GLY A 244 25.38 -2.71 -25.98
CA GLY A 244 25.03 -2.62 -27.40
C GLY A 244 23.75 -3.42 -27.72
N ARG A 245 23.79 -4.29 -28.75
CA ARG A 245 22.63 -5.14 -29.11
C ARG A 245 22.52 -6.45 -28.33
N HIS A 246 23.42 -6.69 -27.37
CA HIS A 246 23.30 -7.84 -26.48
C HIS A 246 22.14 -7.67 -25.50
N ASP A 247 21.61 -6.45 -25.34
CA ASP A 247 20.33 -6.11 -24.71
C ASP A 247 19.14 -6.98 -25.19
N ARG A 248 19.18 -7.51 -26.41
CA ARG A 248 18.16 -8.38 -27.00
C ARG A 248 18.21 -9.84 -26.55
N CYS A 249 19.23 -10.25 -25.80
CA CYS A 249 19.28 -11.61 -25.29
C CYS A 249 18.15 -11.83 -24.28
N ILE A 250 17.29 -12.81 -24.58
CA ILE A 250 16.11 -13.20 -23.81
C ILE A 250 16.18 -14.66 -23.34
N THR A 251 17.32 -15.31 -23.48
CA THR A 251 17.53 -16.72 -23.13
C THR A 251 18.61 -16.85 -22.09
N ARG A 252 18.39 -17.76 -21.14
CA ARG A 252 19.34 -18.15 -20.10
C ARG A 252 20.43 -19.09 -20.64
N HIS A 253 21.48 -19.30 -19.84
CA HIS A 253 22.59 -20.23 -20.09
C HIS A 253 23.42 -19.99 -21.35
N LYS A 254 23.65 -18.73 -21.73
CA LYS A 254 24.54 -18.35 -22.83
C LYS A 254 25.68 -17.48 -22.33
N ASP A 255 26.84 -17.64 -22.95
CA ASP A 255 27.94 -16.68 -22.77
C ASP A 255 27.74 -15.50 -23.72
N ILE A 256 27.76 -14.29 -23.17
CA ILE A 256 27.68 -13.02 -23.89
C ILE A 256 29.09 -12.44 -23.93
N SER A 257 29.68 -12.40 -25.13
CA SER A 257 30.96 -11.75 -25.39
C SER A 257 30.76 -10.43 -26.11
N LEU A 258 31.34 -9.35 -25.58
CA LEU A 258 31.27 -8.01 -26.15
C LEU A 258 32.56 -7.22 -25.94
N THR A 259 32.72 -6.16 -26.72
CA THR A 259 33.74 -5.13 -26.50
C THR A 259 33.03 -3.85 -26.07
N THR A 260 33.34 -3.35 -24.86
CA THR A 260 32.72 -2.11 -24.36
C THR A 260 33.15 -0.90 -25.21
N PRO A 261 32.42 0.23 -25.15
CA PRO A 261 32.85 1.48 -25.80
C PRO A 261 34.26 1.95 -25.39
N ALA A 262 34.75 1.53 -24.24
CA ALA A 262 36.12 1.79 -23.77
C ALA A 262 37.18 0.86 -24.40
N GLY A 263 36.79 -0.08 -25.26
CA GLY A 263 37.68 -1.04 -25.92
C GLY A 263 38.04 -2.25 -25.06
N GLN A 264 37.29 -2.51 -23.98
CA GLN A 264 37.52 -3.68 -23.12
C GLN A 264 36.70 -4.87 -23.60
N ASP A 265 37.37 -5.98 -23.89
CA ASP A 265 36.71 -7.26 -24.17
C ASP A 265 36.25 -7.92 -22.87
N LEU A 266 34.99 -8.38 -22.86
CA LEU A 266 34.35 -9.01 -21.72
C LEU A 266 33.49 -10.18 -22.18
N THR A 267 33.52 -11.27 -21.41
CA THR A 267 32.54 -12.36 -21.50
C THR A 267 31.84 -12.53 -20.15
N PHE A 268 30.52 -12.61 -20.15
CA PHE A 268 29.73 -12.88 -18.95
C PHE A 268 28.48 -13.72 -19.27
N SER A 269 27.92 -14.36 -18.24
CA SER A 269 26.74 -15.20 -18.40
C SER A 269 25.47 -14.38 -18.63
N SER A 270 24.62 -14.82 -19.56
CA SER A 270 23.30 -14.24 -19.83
C SER A 270 22.39 -14.23 -18.61
N GLU A 271 22.64 -15.08 -17.61
CA GLU A 271 21.93 -15.07 -16.33
C GLU A 271 21.90 -13.67 -15.70
N LEU A 272 23.05 -12.99 -15.66
CA LEU A 272 23.15 -11.67 -15.04
C LEU A 272 22.34 -10.60 -15.79
N LEU A 273 22.22 -10.77 -17.11
CA LEU A 273 21.38 -9.91 -17.94
C LEU A 273 19.89 -10.21 -17.73
N ILE A 274 19.52 -11.48 -17.62
CA ILE A 274 18.13 -11.89 -17.35
C ILE A 274 17.71 -11.44 -15.95
N ASP A 275 18.57 -11.53 -14.94
CA ASP A 275 18.31 -11.04 -13.58
C ASP A 275 18.07 -9.52 -13.57
N ALA A 276 18.86 -8.76 -14.35
CA ALA A 276 18.65 -7.33 -14.53
C ALA A 276 17.29 -7.02 -15.18
N LYS A 277 16.88 -7.81 -16.17
CA LYS A 277 15.57 -7.68 -16.83
C LYS A 277 14.42 -8.08 -15.90
N LEU A 278 14.57 -9.15 -15.11
CA LEU A 278 13.62 -9.53 -14.07
C LEU A 278 13.44 -8.41 -13.05
N ARG A 279 14.54 -7.79 -12.60
CA ARG A 279 14.47 -6.64 -11.70
C ARG A 279 13.69 -5.49 -12.31
N ARG A 280 13.87 -5.21 -13.61
CA ARG A 280 13.09 -4.21 -14.34
C ARG A 280 11.61 -4.60 -14.44
N PHE A 281 11.30 -5.84 -14.77
CA PHE A 281 9.93 -6.37 -14.78
C PHE A 281 9.24 -6.15 -13.42
N TYR A 282 9.90 -6.54 -12.32
CA TYR A 282 9.34 -6.36 -10.98
C TYR A 282 9.28 -4.89 -10.54
N THR A 283 10.08 -4.00 -11.12
CA THR A 283 9.94 -2.56 -10.92
C THR A 283 8.59 -2.06 -11.47
N TYR A 284 8.26 -2.43 -12.71
CA TYR A 284 6.94 -2.13 -13.29
C TYR A 284 5.80 -2.78 -12.52
N PHE A 285 5.96 -4.04 -12.13
CA PHE A 285 4.96 -4.76 -11.33
C PHE A 285 4.67 -4.05 -10.01
N CYS A 286 5.71 -3.67 -9.28
CA CYS A 286 5.57 -2.98 -8.00
C CYS A 286 4.95 -1.58 -8.16
N TYR A 287 5.29 -0.84 -9.23
CA TYR A 287 4.59 0.41 -9.55
C TYR A 287 3.10 0.19 -9.83
N LYS A 288 2.76 -0.78 -10.68
CA LYS A 288 1.36 -1.09 -11.02
C LYS A 288 0.56 -1.45 -9.77
N GLU A 289 1.07 -2.36 -8.94
CA GLU A 289 0.44 -2.79 -7.70
C GLU A 289 0.26 -1.64 -6.69
N ALA A 290 1.28 -0.80 -6.49
CA ALA A 290 1.17 0.33 -5.58
C ALA A 290 0.11 1.34 -6.04
N TYR A 291 0.00 1.59 -7.36
CA TYR A 291 -1.01 2.48 -7.92
C TYR A 291 -2.43 1.92 -7.74
N ILE A 292 -2.69 0.67 -8.11
CA ILE A 292 -4.04 0.08 -7.98
C ILE A 292 -4.50 -0.02 -6.52
N LYS A 293 -3.55 -0.08 -5.59
CA LYS A 293 -3.79 -0.08 -4.14
C LYS A 293 -4.19 1.29 -3.59
N LEU A 294 -4.10 2.37 -4.37
CA LEU A 294 -4.68 3.67 -4.04
C LEU A 294 -6.20 3.53 -3.84
N ALA A 295 -6.90 3.01 -4.85
CA ALA A 295 -8.35 2.83 -4.88
C ALA A 295 -8.82 1.49 -4.29
N GLY A 296 -7.96 0.48 -4.26
CA GLY A 296 -8.31 -0.87 -3.78
C GLY A 296 -9.09 -1.70 -4.80
N GLU A 297 -8.94 -1.40 -6.09
CA GLU A 297 -9.64 -2.09 -7.20
C GLU A 297 -9.04 -3.46 -7.56
N ALA A 298 -7.91 -3.81 -6.95
CA ALA A 298 -7.12 -5.02 -7.25
C ALA A 298 -6.80 -5.15 -8.75
N LEU A 299 -6.31 -6.32 -9.19
CA LEU A 299 -5.97 -6.60 -10.60
C LEU A 299 -7.20 -6.85 -11.51
N LEU A 300 -8.40 -6.46 -11.07
CA LEU A 300 -9.64 -6.65 -11.83
C LEU A 300 -10.03 -5.41 -12.64
N ALA A 301 -9.25 -4.34 -12.53
CA ALA A 301 -9.49 -3.10 -13.26
C ALA A 301 -9.39 -3.33 -14.78
N PRO A 302 -10.46 -3.06 -15.56
CA PRO A 302 -10.42 -3.24 -17.02
C PRO A 302 -9.47 -2.24 -17.71
N TRP A 303 -8.99 -1.24 -16.97
CA TRP A 303 -8.14 -0.16 -17.43
C TRP A 303 -6.63 -0.38 -17.16
N LEU A 304 -6.23 -1.54 -16.62
CA LEU A 304 -4.83 -1.82 -16.23
C LEU A 304 -3.80 -1.58 -17.34
N ARG A 305 -4.12 -2.00 -18.57
CA ARG A 305 -3.26 -1.80 -19.74
C ARG A 305 -3.12 -0.34 -20.15
N GLN A 306 -4.07 0.50 -19.77
CA GLN A 306 -4.09 1.92 -20.09
C GLN A 306 -3.43 2.77 -19.01
N LEU A 307 -3.17 2.21 -17.83
CA LEU A 307 -2.22 2.77 -16.86
C LEU A 307 -0.82 2.40 -17.33
N GLU A 308 0.01 3.38 -17.65
CA GLU A 308 1.35 3.18 -18.20
C GLU A 308 2.38 3.97 -17.40
N PHE A 309 3.56 3.39 -17.22
CA PHE A 309 4.69 4.08 -16.59
C PHE A 309 5.78 4.37 -17.62
N SER A 310 6.25 5.62 -17.65
CA SER A 310 7.42 6.04 -18.43
C SER A 310 8.57 6.48 -17.53
N ASN A 311 9.78 6.56 -18.10
CA ASN A 311 11.02 6.82 -17.36
C ASN A 311 11.29 5.83 -16.20
N VAL A 312 10.85 4.58 -16.36
CA VAL A 312 11.07 3.54 -15.34
C VAL A 312 12.55 3.16 -15.29
N ARG A 313 13.11 3.19 -14.08
CA ARG A 313 14.47 2.73 -13.76
C ARG A 313 14.42 1.77 -12.58
N SER A 314 15.08 0.62 -12.71
CA SER A 314 15.25 -0.30 -11.59
C SER A 314 16.23 0.27 -10.55
N PRO A 315 15.85 0.34 -9.26
CA PRO A 315 16.73 0.87 -8.21
C PRO A 315 17.91 -0.07 -7.98
N ARG A 316 19.12 0.46 -7.75
CA ARG A 316 20.26 -0.36 -7.29
C ARG A 316 19.90 -1.12 -6.01
N PRO A 317 20.23 -2.42 -5.93
CA PRO A 317 20.02 -3.20 -4.72
C PRO A 317 20.82 -2.63 -3.55
N GLY A 318 20.31 -2.85 -2.33
CA GLY A 318 21.12 -2.76 -1.12
C GLY A 318 21.95 -4.03 -0.93
N THR A 319 22.38 -4.28 0.30
CA THR A 319 23.13 -5.50 0.66
C THR A 319 22.31 -6.35 1.61
N GLN A 320 22.28 -7.66 1.39
CA GLN A 320 21.63 -8.58 2.31
C GLN A 320 22.36 -8.62 3.65
N ALA A 321 21.62 -8.87 4.73
CA ALA A 321 22.21 -9.18 6.02
C ALA A 321 23.12 -10.42 5.93
N ARG A 322 24.40 -10.29 6.28
CA ARG A 322 25.36 -11.40 6.38
C ARG A 322 26.13 -11.31 7.69
N CYS A 323 26.12 -12.40 8.48
CA CYS A 323 26.84 -12.67 9.74
C CYS A 323 26.85 -11.58 10.83
N SER A 324 27.19 -10.33 10.49
CA SER A 324 27.28 -9.15 11.35
C SER A 324 26.69 -7.87 10.74
N THR A 325 26.15 -7.93 9.52
CA THR A 325 25.51 -6.79 8.84
C THR A 325 24.00 -6.91 8.88
N HIS A 326 23.31 -5.81 9.19
CA HIS A 326 21.87 -5.70 8.98
C HIS A 326 21.60 -5.45 7.49
N GLY A 327 20.45 -5.91 6.99
CA GLY A 327 20.02 -5.60 5.63
C GLY A 327 19.99 -4.09 5.40
N THR A 328 20.56 -3.63 4.29
CA THR A 328 20.68 -2.20 4.01
C THR A 328 19.69 -1.75 2.93
N TRP A 329 19.31 -0.48 3.01
CA TRP A 329 18.56 0.18 1.95
C TRP A 329 19.44 0.36 0.72
N GLY A 330 18.86 0.11 -0.45
CA GLY A 330 19.47 0.43 -1.74
C GLY A 330 19.04 1.81 -2.24
N GLU A 331 19.10 2.00 -3.56
CA GLU A 331 18.75 3.28 -4.20
C GLU A 331 17.26 3.59 -4.09
N GLU A 332 16.97 4.89 -3.98
CA GLU A 332 15.64 5.48 -4.09
C GLU A 332 15.48 6.12 -5.47
N VAL A 333 14.33 5.92 -6.09
CA VAL A 333 13.98 6.39 -7.44
C VAL A 333 12.56 6.96 -7.40
N ASP A 334 12.39 8.21 -7.81
CA ASP A 334 11.14 8.98 -7.71
C ASP A 334 10.80 9.77 -9.00
N ASP A 335 11.50 9.49 -10.10
CA ASP A 335 11.37 10.17 -11.39
C ASP A 335 10.44 9.43 -12.39
N VAL A 336 9.63 8.49 -11.91
CA VAL A 336 8.67 7.77 -12.76
C VAL A 336 7.52 8.68 -13.16
N GLU A 337 7.15 8.60 -14.44
CA GLU A 337 5.98 9.31 -14.98
C GLU A 337 4.80 8.35 -15.07
N VAL A 338 3.61 8.82 -14.68
CA VAL A 338 2.36 8.04 -14.75
C VAL A 338 1.47 8.58 -15.84
N ARG A 339 0.94 7.70 -16.69
CA ARG A 339 -0.06 8.04 -17.71
C ARG A 339 -1.25 7.11 -17.60
N LEU A 340 -2.45 7.66 -17.78
CA LEU A 340 -3.69 6.89 -17.85
C LEU A 340 -4.42 7.26 -19.13
N HIS A 341 -4.74 6.26 -19.95
CA HIS A 341 -5.30 6.47 -21.30
C HIS A 341 -4.45 7.43 -22.16
N GLY A 342 -3.13 7.30 -22.06
CA GLY A 342 -2.16 8.14 -22.78
C GLY A 342 -2.06 9.59 -22.29
N ARG A 343 -2.75 9.95 -21.19
CA ARG A 343 -2.68 11.29 -20.60
C ARG A 343 -1.84 11.27 -19.32
N PRO A 344 -0.96 12.26 -19.08
CA PRO A 344 -0.28 12.42 -17.80
C PRO A 344 -1.27 12.46 -16.63
N VAL A 345 -0.87 11.83 -15.51
CA VAL A 345 -1.60 11.84 -14.24
C VAL A 345 -0.81 12.69 -13.25
N ASP A 346 -1.10 13.98 -13.21
CA ASP A 346 -0.29 14.98 -12.48
C ASP A 346 -0.61 15.04 -10.97
N ASP A 347 -1.73 14.46 -10.55
CA ASP A 347 -2.15 14.36 -9.14
C ASP A 347 -1.59 13.12 -8.44
N VAL A 348 -0.63 12.42 -9.07
CA VAL A 348 0.01 11.22 -8.53
C VAL A 348 1.50 11.42 -8.42
N ARG A 349 2.07 10.98 -7.29
CA ARG A 349 3.52 10.83 -7.10
C ARG A 349 3.84 9.41 -6.69
N MET A 350 4.90 8.87 -7.26
CA MET A 350 5.34 7.51 -6.98
C MET A 350 6.83 7.46 -6.73
N LYS A 351 7.22 6.50 -5.90
CA LYS A 351 8.62 6.27 -5.54
C LYS A 351 8.86 4.80 -5.30
N ILE A 352 9.99 4.30 -5.76
CA ILE A 352 10.47 2.94 -5.47
C ILE A 352 11.81 3.00 -4.75
N GLN A 353 11.98 2.13 -3.75
CA GLN A 353 13.22 1.99 -3.01
C GLN A 353 13.61 0.52 -2.90
N ALA A 354 14.87 0.19 -3.17
CA ALA A 354 15.38 -1.15 -2.96
C ALA A 354 15.65 -1.42 -1.47
N PHE A 355 15.42 -2.66 -1.04
CA PHE A 355 15.81 -3.14 0.29
C PHE A 355 16.53 -4.49 0.15
N GLU A 356 17.71 -4.59 0.76
CA GLU A 356 18.61 -5.73 0.55
C GLU A 356 18.86 -5.99 -0.95
N GLU A 357 19.21 -7.22 -1.31
CA GLU A 357 19.47 -7.60 -2.70
C GLU A 357 18.16 -7.80 -3.49
N ASN A 358 17.15 -8.39 -2.84
CA ASN A 358 16.03 -9.01 -3.53
C ASN A 358 14.71 -8.25 -3.43
N PHE A 359 14.60 -7.23 -2.58
CA PHE A 359 13.33 -6.54 -2.36
C PHE A 359 13.30 -5.15 -2.98
N MET A 360 12.13 -4.76 -3.46
CA MET A 360 11.82 -3.40 -3.86
C MET A 360 10.45 -3.03 -3.29
N LEU A 361 10.34 -1.80 -2.78
CA LEU A 361 9.13 -1.25 -2.20
C LEU A 361 8.70 -0.04 -3.02
N SER A 362 7.49 -0.09 -3.56
CA SER A 362 6.90 1.02 -4.30
C SER A 362 5.83 1.70 -3.46
N THR A 363 5.76 3.02 -3.56
CA THR A 363 4.77 3.86 -2.90
C THR A 363 4.11 4.74 -3.93
N ALA A 364 2.81 4.97 -3.75
CA ALA A 364 2.01 5.87 -4.54
C ALA A 364 1.20 6.77 -3.62
N ILE A 365 1.13 8.06 -3.93
CA ILE A 365 0.21 9.01 -3.32
C ILE A 365 -0.60 9.69 -4.42
N GLN A 366 -1.89 9.95 -4.17
CA GLN A 366 -2.79 10.60 -5.13
C GLN A 366 -3.67 11.66 -4.46
N GLY A 367 -3.93 12.78 -5.14
CA GLY A 367 -4.83 13.86 -4.69
C GLY A 367 -4.09 15.17 -4.48
N ALA A 368 -4.27 15.81 -3.33
CA ALA A 368 -3.57 17.06 -2.98
C ALA A 368 -2.10 16.82 -2.61
N VAL A 369 -1.29 16.41 -3.59
CA VAL A 369 0.10 15.96 -3.40
C VAL A 369 1.14 17.06 -3.67
N GLU A 370 0.69 18.27 -4.02
CA GLU A 370 1.58 19.41 -4.22
C GLU A 370 2.32 19.76 -2.91
N GLY A 371 3.66 19.86 -2.98
CA GLY A 371 4.50 20.10 -1.80
C GLY A 371 4.74 18.87 -0.91
N LEU A 372 4.01 17.77 -1.11
CA LEU A 372 4.23 16.54 -0.34
C LEU A 372 5.44 15.75 -0.87
N THR A 373 6.24 15.26 0.07
CA THR A 373 7.36 14.35 -0.19
C THR A 373 7.07 12.99 0.43
N ILE A 374 7.29 11.91 -0.32
CA ILE A 374 7.20 10.56 0.23
C ILE A 374 8.51 10.27 1.00
N PRO A 375 8.47 10.08 2.33
CA PRO A 375 9.69 9.88 3.12
C PRO A 375 10.33 8.53 2.82
N ALA A 376 11.62 8.38 3.15
CA ALA A 376 12.27 7.06 3.18
C ALA A 376 11.57 6.14 4.19
N PHE A 377 11.60 4.83 3.94
CA PHE A 377 11.02 3.87 4.87
C PHE A 377 11.78 3.82 6.20
N LYS A 378 11.06 3.95 7.31
CA LYS A 378 11.58 3.69 8.65
C LYS A 378 11.38 2.21 9.00
N LYS A 379 12.47 1.47 9.24
CA LYS A 379 12.39 0.14 9.85
C LYS A 379 11.95 0.28 11.31
N LEU A 380 10.93 -0.47 11.71
CA LEU A 380 10.44 -0.50 13.08
C LEU A 380 10.94 -1.74 13.82
N ASP A 381 11.27 -1.57 15.09
CA ASP A 381 11.45 -2.67 16.02
C ASP A 381 10.09 -3.06 16.62
N LEU A 382 9.76 -4.36 16.60
CA LEU A 382 8.47 -4.83 17.11
C LEU A 382 8.27 -4.43 18.57
N GLN A 383 9.28 -4.62 19.43
CA GLN A 383 9.10 -4.43 20.86
C GLN A 383 9.11 -2.94 21.23
N ALA A 384 10.13 -2.22 20.77
CA ALA A 384 10.36 -0.83 21.15
C ALA A 384 9.42 0.15 20.44
N ASP A 385 9.13 -0.02 19.15
CA ASP A 385 8.30 0.94 18.40
C ASP A 385 6.80 0.58 18.41
N VAL A 386 6.45 -0.71 18.50
CA VAL A 386 5.06 -1.17 18.31
C VAL A 386 4.44 -1.65 19.62
N MET A 387 5.02 -2.67 20.27
CA MET A 387 4.43 -3.30 21.47
C MET A 387 4.44 -2.37 22.68
N ALA A 388 5.55 -1.65 22.91
CA ALA A 388 5.64 -0.66 23.98
C ALA A 388 4.59 0.46 23.79
N PHE A 389 4.50 1.00 22.57
CA PHE A 389 3.51 2.02 22.25
C PHE A 389 2.08 1.53 22.45
N ALA A 390 1.77 0.30 22.02
CA ALA A 390 0.45 -0.29 22.25
C ALA A 390 0.11 -0.37 23.74
N GLY A 391 1.05 -0.85 24.57
CA GLY A 391 0.90 -0.93 26.02
C GLY A 391 0.56 0.43 26.66
N ASP A 392 1.28 1.48 26.28
CA ASP A 392 1.09 2.85 26.79
C ASP A 392 -0.24 3.49 26.35
N HIS A 393 -0.86 2.97 25.29
CA HIS A 393 -2.07 3.53 24.67
C HIS A 393 -3.30 2.61 24.79
N LEU A 394 -3.23 1.53 25.58
CA LEU A 394 -4.36 0.60 25.77
C LEU A 394 -5.62 1.27 26.34
N SER A 395 -5.47 2.27 27.21
CA SER A 395 -6.57 2.85 27.99
C SER A 395 -6.53 4.37 28.10
N GLN A 396 -5.81 5.08 27.22
CA GLN A 396 -5.72 6.54 27.32
C GLN A 396 -7.12 7.16 27.32
N PRO A 397 -7.41 8.13 28.20
CA PRO A 397 -8.70 8.79 28.21
C PRO A 397 -8.87 9.60 26.93
N SER A 398 -10.02 9.46 26.27
CA SER A 398 -10.48 10.39 25.25
C SER A 398 -10.44 11.82 25.83
N VAL A 399 -10.02 12.77 25.00
CA VAL A 399 -9.85 14.21 25.29
C VAL A 399 -10.93 14.72 26.28
N PRO A 400 -10.58 15.51 27.32
CA PRO A 400 -11.51 15.85 28.39
C PRO A 400 -12.77 16.56 27.87
N THR A 401 -13.91 15.94 28.13
CA THR A 401 -15.26 16.45 27.86
C THR A 401 -15.48 17.78 28.57
N ILE A 402 -15.66 18.86 27.82
CA ILE A 402 -16.22 20.10 28.39
C ILE A 402 -17.67 19.78 28.78
N LYS A 403 -17.97 19.85 30.08
CA LYS A 403 -19.34 19.67 30.59
C LYS A 403 -20.22 20.83 30.11
N GLU A 404 -21.08 20.59 29.13
CA GLU A 404 -22.20 21.49 28.85
C GLU A 404 -23.27 21.40 29.97
N PRO A 405 -23.89 22.52 30.38
CA PRO A 405 -24.97 22.51 31.36
C PRO A 405 -26.25 21.90 30.75
N PRO A 406 -27.11 21.25 31.57
CA PRO A 406 -28.23 20.46 31.06
C PRO A 406 -29.31 21.35 30.43
N GLY A 407 -29.57 21.13 29.13
CA GLY A 407 -30.72 21.67 28.41
C GLY A 407 -31.99 20.84 28.65
N PRO A 408 -33.18 21.40 28.38
CA PRO A 408 -34.45 20.83 28.83
C PRO A 408 -34.88 19.61 28.00
N VAL A 409 -35.44 18.65 28.74
CA VAL A 409 -35.97 17.35 28.32
C VAL A 409 -37.06 17.51 27.24
N ARG A 410 -36.92 16.81 26.11
CA ARG A 410 -38.00 16.58 25.14
C ARG A 410 -38.46 15.12 25.22
N ASN A 411 -39.78 14.95 25.32
CA ASN A 411 -40.47 13.68 25.32
C ASN A 411 -40.53 13.10 23.89
N ASP A 412 -40.00 11.91 23.69
CA ASP A 412 -40.21 11.12 22.48
C ASP A 412 -41.40 10.17 22.66
N SER A 413 -42.28 10.14 21.65
CA SER A 413 -43.30 9.10 21.47
C SER A 413 -42.78 8.01 20.54
N MET A 414 -42.90 6.77 21.03
CA MET A 414 -42.61 5.53 20.33
C MET A 414 -43.52 5.36 19.09
N MET A 415 -42.94 4.89 17.98
CA MET A 415 -43.69 4.11 16.99
C MET A 415 -42.94 2.81 16.65
N ASN A 416 -43.74 1.75 16.62
CA ASN A 416 -43.37 0.35 16.52
C ASN A 416 -42.83 -0.05 15.13
N MET A 417 -41.88 -1.00 15.16
CA MET A 417 -41.46 -1.86 14.05
C MET A 417 -42.64 -2.68 13.50
N HIS A 418 -42.63 -2.99 12.19
CA HIS A 418 -43.00 -4.30 11.61
C HIS A 418 -42.56 -4.37 10.13
N GLY A 419 -41.94 -5.49 9.72
CA GLY A 419 -41.89 -5.95 8.32
C GLY A 419 -40.51 -6.23 7.75
N MET A 420 -40.05 -7.48 7.80
CA MET A 420 -39.04 -8.04 6.88
C MET A 420 -39.71 -9.01 5.91
N PRO A 421 -39.20 -9.15 4.68
CA PRO A 421 -39.26 -10.42 3.98
C PRO A 421 -37.89 -10.98 3.60
N GLU A 422 -37.94 -12.27 3.28
CA GLU A 422 -36.89 -13.28 3.30
C GLU A 422 -35.82 -13.21 2.21
N VAL A 423 -34.76 -13.96 2.52
CA VAL A 423 -33.55 -14.30 1.80
C VAL A 423 -33.85 -15.12 0.53
N ASN A 424 -33.29 -14.69 -0.60
CA ASN A 424 -33.19 -15.51 -1.81
C ASN A 424 -31.74 -15.96 -2.03
N GLN A 425 -31.52 -17.28 -2.02
CA GLN A 425 -30.30 -17.95 -2.45
C GLN A 425 -30.21 -18.00 -3.97
N CYS A 426 -29.02 -17.83 -4.53
CA CYS A 426 -28.63 -18.33 -5.85
C CYS A 426 -27.09 -18.31 -6.01
N PRO A 427 -26.51 -19.04 -6.97
CA PRO A 427 -25.83 -20.31 -6.72
C PRO A 427 -24.32 -20.25 -6.98
N GLU A 428 -23.63 -21.29 -6.52
CA GLU A 428 -22.23 -21.59 -6.85
C GLU A 428 -21.97 -21.55 -8.36
N ALA A 429 -20.96 -20.79 -8.77
CA ALA A 429 -20.39 -20.88 -10.11
C ALA A 429 -18.87 -20.64 -10.07
N LEU A 430 -18.13 -21.75 -10.16
CA LEU A 430 -16.88 -21.97 -10.90
C LEU A 430 -15.80 -20.88 -10.80
N LEU A 431 -14.92 -21.07 -9.80
CA LEU A 431 -13.64 -20.39 -9.62
C LEU A 431 -12.70 -20.67 -10.82
N SER A 432 -12.00 -19.62 -11.26
CA SER A 432 -10.94 -19.70 -12.27
C SER A 432 -9.58 -20.01 -11.61
N PRO A 433 -8.57 -20.53 -12.33
CA PRO A 433 -7.31 -21.03 -11.75
C PRO A 433 -6.45 -20.01 -10.96
N TRP A 434 -6.84 -18.74 -10.91
CA TRP A 434 -6.08 -17.64 -10.31
C TRP A 434 -6.36 -17.41 -8.81
N GLU A 435 -7.34 -18.10 -8.23
CA GLU A 435 -7.72 -17.92 -6.81
C GLU A 435 -6.89 -18.75 -5.82
N SER A 436 -5.88 -19.49 -6.28
CA SER A 436 -5.15 -20.44 -5.44
C SER A 436 -3.93 -19.89 -4.67
N ARG A 437 -3.61 -18.59 -4.72
CA ARG A 437 -2.36 -18.08 -4.10
C ARG A 437 -2.47 -16.82 -3.24
N TYR A 438 -3.64 -16.52 -2.68
CA TYR A 438 -3.78 -15.51 -1.62
C TYR A 438 -4.57 -15.98 -0.39
N PHE A 439 -4.64 -17.30 -0.18
CA PHE A 439 -5.16 -17.87 1.06
C PHE A 439 -4.07 -18.57 1.86
#